data_AF-A0A2S4PIW0-F1
#
_entry.id   AF-A0A2S4PIW0-F1
#
_cell.length_a   1.000
_cell.length_b   1.000
_cell.length_c   1.000
_cell.angle_alpha   90.00
_cell.angle_beta   90.00
_cell.angle_gamma   90.00
#
_symmetry.space_group_name_H-M   'P 1'
#
loop_
_entity.id
_entity.type
_entity.pdbx_description
1 polymer ?
#
loop_
_entity_poly.entity_id
_entity_poly.type
_entity_poly.pdbx_seq_one_letter_code
_entity_poly.pdbx_strand_id
1 'polypeptide(L)'
;QEYERPNPEIVNDEEEWEVENILSSRIHYGKLQYMVQWRSWDPDPEYYNADNFINAPFKIRDFHEQNPNCEGPPARLKNWEKAFAKAEFLKPNKDDNKPAHPLKGLVTSHPRK
;
A
#
# COMPACT_ATOMS: atom_id res chain seq x y z
N GLN A 1 -1.06 12.03 29.42
CA GLN A 1 -2.30 11.97 28.63
C GLN A 1 -2.28 10.64 27.92
N GLU A 2 -3.21 9.75 28.26
CA GLU A 2 -3.44 8.54 27.49
C GLU A 2 -4.12 8.98 26.20
N TYR A 3 -3.41 8.92 25.08
CA TYR A 3 -4.01 9.19 23.77
C TYR A 3 -5.00 8.07 23.51
N GLU A 4 -6.29 8.40 23.45
CA GLU A 4 -7.31 7.43 23.06
C GLU A 4 -6.95 6.90 21.67
N ARG A 5 -6.77 5.59 21.59
CA ARG A 5 -6.55 4.91 20.31
C ARG A 5 -7.84 5.00 19.50
N PRO A 6 -7.78 5.38 18.22
CA PRO A 6 -8.98 5.45 17.40
C PRO A 6 -9.59 4.06 17.23
N ASN A 7 -10.92 3.99 17.35
CA ASN A 7 -11.67 2.80 16.92
C ASN A 7 -11.57 2.68 15.39
N PRO A 8 -11.58 1.45 14.84
CA PRO A 8 -11.65 1.27 13.40
C PRO A 8 -12.96 1.87 12.84
N GLU A 9 -12.90 2.36 11.61
CA GLU A 9 -14.08 2.72 10.83
C GLU A 9 -14.63 1.47 10.14
N ILE A 10 -15.96 1.35 10.02
CA ILE A 10 -16.57 0.28 9.25
C ILE A 10 -16.79 0.76 7.82
N VAL A 11 -16.04 0.19 6.87
CA VAL A 11 -16.09 0.53 5.45
C VAL A 11 -16.38 -0.75 4.68
N ASN A 12 -17.50 -0.78 3.94
CA ASN A 12 -17.97 -1.98 3.22
C ASN A 12 -18.08 -3.24 4.11
N ASP A 13 -18.59 -3.09 5.33
CA ASP A 13 -18.71 -4.16 6.34
C ASP A 13 -17.37 -4.73 6.86
N GLU A 14 -16.25 -4.06 6.59
CA GLU A 14 -14.91 -4.41 7.08
C GLU A 14 -14.37 -3.32 8.02
N GLU A 15 -13.57 -3.73 9.01
CA GLU A 15 -12.87 -2.81 9.91
C GLU A 15 -11.63 -2.21 9.21
N GLU A 16 -11.54 -0.89 9.19
CA GLU A 16 -10.40 -0.16 8.64
C GLU A 16 -9.78 0.77 9.69
N TRP A 17 -8.44 0.74 9.77
CA TRP A 17 -7.68 1.63 10.64
C TRP A 17 -7.03 2.74 9.82
N GLU A 18 -7.01 3.94 10.38
CA GLU A 18 -6.36 5.07 9.73
C GLU A 18 -4.83 4.89 9.72
N VAL A 19 -4.25 4.99 8.53
CA VAL A 19 -2.80 4.97 8.34
C VAL A 19 -2.22 6.34 8.69
N GLU A 20 -1.26 6.37 9.62
CA GLU A 20 -0.49 7.59 9.91
C GLU A 20 0.62 7.77 8.89
N ASN A 21 1.49 6.76 8.74
CA ASN A 21 2.65 6.80 7.85
C ASN A 21 2.89 5.44 7.18
N ILE A 22 3.35 5.45 5.93
CA ILE A 22 4.03 4.30 5.31
C ILE A 22 5.51 4.43 5.65
N LEU A 23 6.10 3.36 6.19
CA LEU A 23 7.46 3.37 6.71
C LEU A 23 8.45 2.66 5.78
N SER A 24 8.01 1.61 5.10
CA SER A 24 8.86 0.82 4.21
C SER A 24 8.02 0.10 3.16
N SER A 25 8.64 -0.23 2.02
CA SER A 25 8.09 -1.10 0.99
C SER A 25 8.99 -2.31 0.77
N ARG A 26 8.42 -3.40 0.26
CA ARG A 26 9.21 -4.53 -0.28
C ARG A 26 8.44 -5.28 -1.35
N ILE A 27 9.15 -6.06 -2.17
CA ILE A 27 8.55 -7.16 -2.95
C ILE A 27 8.78 -8.48 -2.23
N HIS A 28 7.71 -9.17 -1.88
CA HIS A 28 7.76 -10.49 -1.24
C HIS A 28 6.77 -11.44 -1.94
N TYR A 29 7.24 -12.61 -2.37
CA TYR A 29 6.47 -13.57 -3.20
C TYR A 29 5.76 -12.92 -4.40
N GLY A 30 6.43 -11.98 -5.07
CA GLY A 30 5.91 -11.27 -6.25
C GLY A 30 4.79 -10.26 -5.95
N LYS A 31 4.52 -9.97 -4.69
CA LYS A 31 3.56 -8.95 -4.24
C LYS A 31 4.28 -7.78 -3.60
N LEU A 32 3.81 -6.58 -3.89
CA LEU A 32 4.17 -5.35 -3.20
C LEU A 32 3.54 -5.34 -1.80
N GLN A 33 4.35 -5.07 -0.79
CA GLN A 33 3.94 -5.00 0.60
C GLN A 33 4.46 -3.73 1.27
N TYR A 34 3.78 -3.29 2.32
CA TYR A 34 4.14 -2.11 3.11
C TYR A 34 4.19 -2.42 4.61
N MET A 35 5.15 -1.78 5.28
CA MET A 35 5.21 -1.65 6.73
C MET A 35 4.73 -0.25 7.10
N VAL A 36 3.89 -0.13 8.14
CA VAL A 36 3.15 1.11 8.42
C VAL A 36 3.18 1.50 9.88
N GLN A 37 2.83 2.75 10.12
CA GLN A 37 2.40 3.24 11.42
C GLN A 37 0.91 3.54 11.34
N TRP A 38 0.12 2.88 12.19
CA TRP A 38 -1.30 3.19 12.37
C TRP A 38 -1.48 4.43 13.25
N ARG A 39 -2.55 5.20 13.03
CA ARG A 39 -2.79 6.46 13.75
C ARG A 39 -2.82 6.27 15.27
N SER A 40 -1.95 6.99 15.97
CA SER A 40 -1.80 6.91 17.44
C SER A 40 -1.26 5.57 17.95
N TRP A 41 -0.58 4.80 17.09
CA TRP A 41 0.14 3.58 17.46
C TRP A 41 1.63 3.71 17.13
N ASP A 42 2.43 2.88 17.81
CA ASP A 42 3.82 2.68 17.43
C ASP A 42 3.90 2.01 16.05
N PRO A 43 5.03 2.16 15.32
CA PRO A 43 5.30 1.41 14.10
C PRO A 43 5.00 -0.07 14.22
N ASP A 44 4.23 -0.61 13.29
CA ASP A 44 3.94 -2.03 13.19
C ASP A 44 5.06 -2.73 12.39
N PRO A 45 5.77 -3.73 12.95
CA PRO A 45 6.82 -4.43 12.23
C PRO A 45 6.31 -5.37 11.12
N GLU A 46 5.00 -5.63 11.03
CA GLU A 46 4.40 -6.51 10.03
C GLU A 46 4.32 -5.85 8.64
N TYR A 47 4.35 -6.68 7.58
CA TYR A 47 4.22 -6.23 6.20
C TYR A 47 2.91 -6.69 5.59
N TYR A 48 2.06 -5.72 5.25
CA TYR A 48 0.75 -5.94 4.67
C TYR A 48 0.80 -5.83 3.14
N ASN A 49 -0.04 -6.58 2.45
CA ASN A 49 -0.14 -6.48 0.99
C ASN A 49 -0.66 -5.08 0.58
N ALA A 50 -0.21 -4.57 -0.57
CA ALA A 50 -0.56 -3.23 -1.03
C ALA A 50 -2.07 -2.97 -1.14
N ASP A 51 -2.86 -4.00 -1.46
CA ASP A 51 -4.32 -3.92 -1.54
C ASP A 51 -5.00 -3.49 -0.23
N ASN A 52 -4.39 -3.74 0.94
CA ASN A 52 -4.89 -3.30 2.24
C ASN A 52 -4.92 -1.77 2.39
N PHE A 53 -4.29 -1.03 1.47
CA PHE A 53 -4.13 0.42 1.54
C PHE A 53 -4.87 1.16 0.43
N ILE A 54 -5.84 0.50 -0.22
CA ILE A 54 -6.64 1.09 -1.30
C ILE A 54 -7.38 2.37 -0.87
N ASN A 55 -7.73 2.47 0.41
CA ASN A 55 -8.40 3.63 1.02
C ASN A 55 -7.44 4.65 1.63
N ALA A 56 -6.12 4.43 1.55
CA ALA A 56 -5.08 5.39 1.94
C ALA A 56 -4.14 5.77 0.78
N PRO A 57 -4.64 6.04 -0.45
CA PRO A 57 -3.78 6.18 -1.63
C PRO A 57 -2.81 7.36 -1.52
N PHE A 58 -3.20 8.45 -0.84
CA PHE A 58 -2.34 9.61 -0.68
C PHE A 58 -1.17 9.35 0.28
N LYS A 59 -1.35 8.51 1.31
CA LYS A 59 -0.24 8.10 2.20
C LYS A 59 0.83 7.31 1.43
N ILE A 60 0.39 6.45 0.50
CA ILE A 60 1.29 5.71 -0.38
C ILE A 60 2.01 6.66 -1.34
N ARG A 61 1.28 7.59 -1.98
CA ARG A 61 1.87 8.58 -2.88
C ARG A 61 2.96 9.38 -2.17
N ASP A 62 2.64 9.95 -1.01
CA ASP A 62 3.55 10.82 -0.27
C ASP A 62 4.84 10.07 0.14
N PHE A 63 4.72 8.79 0.52
CA PHE A 63 5.87 7.93 0.79
C PHE A 63 6.75 7.70 -0.45
N HIS A 64 6.16 7.39 -1.61
CA HIS A 64 6.90 7.15 -2.86
C HIS A 64 7.52 8.42 -3.44
N GLU A 65 6.90 9.58 -3.24
CA GLU A 65 7.49 10.88 -3.60
C GLU A 65 8.74 11.20 -2.77
N GLN A 66 8.75 10.80 -1.49
CA GLN A 66 9.91 10.97 -0.61
C GLN A 66 10.97 9.87 -0.78
N ASN A 67 10.57 8.70 -1.28
CA ASN A 67 11.43 7.52 -1.43
C ASN A 67 11.42 6.98 -2.87
N PRO A 68 11.87 7.75 -3.88
CA PRO A 68 11.71 7.38 -5.30
C PRO A 68 12.46 6.10 -5.74
N ASN A 69 13.35 5.58 -4.91
CA ASN A 69 14.15 4.38 -5.20
C ASN A 69 13.64 3.10 -4.52
N CYS A 70 12.54 3.17 -3.76
CA CYS A 70 11.97 1.99 -3.10
C CYS A 70 11.05 1.19 -4.04
N GLU A 71 10.61 0.01 -3.60
CA GLU A 71 9.74 -0.87 -4.37
C GLU A 71 8.32 -0.30 -4.48
N GLY A 72 7.86 -0.03 -5.70
CA GLY A 72 6.51 0.51 -5.96
C GLY A 72 6.57 1.75 -6.86
N PRO A 73 5.59 2.68 -6.79
CA PRO A 73 4.29 2.60 -6.10
C PRO A 73 3.41 1.44 -6.63
N PRO A 74 2.19 1.20 -6.10
CA PRO A 74 1.27 0.20 -6.64
C PRO A 74 0.88 0.58 -8.07
N ALA A 75 0.78 -0.42 -8.95
CA ALA A 75 0.43 -0.24 -10.36
C ALA A 75 -0.92 0.48 -10.54
N ARG A 76 -1.83 0.32 -9.59
CA ARG A 76 -3.16 0.91 -9.58
C ARG A 76 -3.29 2.17 -8.73
N LEU A 77 -2.20 2.76 -8.24
CA LEU A 77 -2.25 3.94 -7.35
C LEU A 77 -3.10 5.09 -7.93
N LYS A 78 -2.96 5.40 -9.23
CA LYS A 78 -3.77 6.45 -9.87
C LYS A 78 -5.26 6.12 -9.98
N ASN A 79 -5.63 4.84 -9.98
CA ASN A 79 -7.04 4.45 -9.92
C ASN A 79 -7.56 4.58 -8.49
N TRP A 80 -6.76 4.19 -7.49
CA TRP A 80 -7.10 4.32 -6.07
C TRP A 80 -7.31 5.79 -5.68
N GLU A 81 -6.40 6.70 -6.07
CA GLU A 81 -6.54 8.15 -5.87
C GLU A 81 -7.86 8.70 -6.44
N LYS A 82 -8.21 8.28 -7.67
CA LYS A 82 -9.46 8.71 -8.33
C LYS A 82 -10.70 8.18 -7.63
N ALA A 83 -10.68 6.93 -7.20
CA ALA A 83 -11.79 6.30 -6.51
C ALA A 83 -12.01 6.96 -5.15
N PHE A 84 -10.94 7.18 -4.37
CA PHE A 84 -10.99 7.90 -3.11
C PHE A 84 -11.56 9.31 -3.30
N ALA A 85 -11.08 10.06 -4.30
CA ALA A 85 -11.57 11.41 -4.59
C ALA A 85 -13.06 11.47 -4.96
N LYS A 86 -13.63 10.37 -5.46
CA LYS A 86 -15.03 10.25 -5.84
C LYS A 86 -15.89 9.51 -4.81
N ALA A 87 -15.29 9.03 -3.71
CA ALA A 87 -15.91 8.08 -2.79
C ALA A 87 -16.51 6.84 -3.50
N GLU A 88 -15.81 6.35 -4.53
CA GLU A 88 -16.19 5.17 -5.30
C GLU A 88 -15.49 3.91 -4.76
N PHE A 89 -16.25 2.83 -4.60
CA PHE A 89 -15.68 1.52 -4.26
C PHE A 89 -14.99 0.89 -5.48
N LEU A 90 -13.74 0.48 -5.32
CA LEU A 90 -13.02 -0.31 -6.31
C LEU A 90 -13.14 -1.79 -6.02
N LYS A 91 -13.62 -2.54 -7.00
CA LYS A 91 -13.59 -4.01 -6.94
C LYS A 91 -12.14 -4.50 -6.91
N PRO A 92 -11.85 -5.57 -6.14
CA PRO A 92 -10.54 -6.21 -6.10
C PRO A 92 -10.01 -6.53 -7.50
N ASN A 93 -8.73 -6.33 -7.69
CA ASN A 93 -8.06 -6.51 -8.96
C ASN A 93 -6.73 -7.25 -8.79
N LYS A 94 -6.41 -8.11 -9.76
CA LYS A 94 -5.15 -8.87 -9.80
C LYS A 94 -3.87 -8.02 -9.79
N ASP A 95 -3.97 -6.74 -10.14
CA ASP A 95 -2.86 -5.82 -10.21
C ASP A 95 -2.73 -4.91 -8.97
N ASP A 96 -3.60 -5.05 -7.97
CA ASP A 96 -3.56 -4.22 -6.75
C ASP A 96 -2.26 -4.43 -5.94
N ASN A 97 -1.72 -5.65 -5.97
CA ASN A 97 -0.47 -6.00 -5.31
C ASN A 97 0.77 -5.92 -6.21
N LYS A 98 0.68 -5.35 -7.41
CA LYS A 98 1.83 -5.23 -8.33
C LYS A 98 2.47 -3.86 -8.22
N PRO A 99 3.81 -3.74 -8.28
CA PRO A 99 4.46 -2.44 -8.43
C PRO A 99 4.23 -1.87 -9.84
N ALA A 100 4.14 -0.55 -9.96
CA ALA A 100 3.98 0.19 -11.20
C ALA A 100 5.19 0.04 -12.14
N HIS A 101 6.38 -0.10 -11.55
CA HIS A 101 7.60 -0.39 -12.27
C HIS A 101 8.15 -1.74 -11.81
N PRO A 102 8.36 -2.71 -12.72
CA PRO A 102 9.14 -3.89 -12.38
C PRO A 102 10.56 -3.43 -11.99
N LEU A 103 11.15 -4.10 -10.99
CA LEU A 103 12.50 -3.81 -10.52
C LEU A 103 13.45 -3.65 -11.71
N LYS A 104 14.07 -2.47 -11.86
CA LYS A 104 15.19 -2.27 -12.80
C LYS A 104 16.32 -3.20 -12.34
N GLY A 105 16.46 -4.37 -12.96
CA GLY A 105 17.69 -5.18 -12.81
C GLY A 105 17.58 -6.70 -12.72
N LEU A 106 16.40 -7.34 -12.84
CA LEU A 106 16.35 -8.80 -12.93
C LEU A 106 16.02 -9.29 -14.34
N VAL A 107 17.01 -9.18 -15.24
CA VAL A 107 17.09 -10.05 -16.42
C VAL A 107 17.48 -11.45 -15.96
N THR A 108 16.52 -12.25 -15.51
CA THR A 108 16.69 -13.71 -15.50
C THR A 108 16.04 -14.28 -16.75
N SER A 109 16.66 -14.01 -17.91
CA SER A 109 16.43 -14.83 -19.09
C SER A 109 16.99 -16.22 -18.80
N HIS A 110 16.16 -17.12 -18.27
CA HIS A 110 16.45 -18.54 -18.40
C HIS A 110 16.05 -18.94 -19.83
N PRO A 111 17.00 -19.31 -20.71
CA PRO A 111 16.63 -19.86 -22.01
C PRO A 111 15.84 -21.14 -21.76
N ARG A 112 14.64 -21.22 -22.37
CA ARG A 112 13.93 -22.50 -22.47
C ARG A 112 14.82 -23.46 -23.27
N LYS A 113 15.25 -24.55 -22.63
CA LYS A 113 15.72 -25.74 -23.33
C LYS A 113 14.53 -26.55 -23.80
#